data_AF-A0A9P6PRC0-F1
#
_entry.id   AF-A0A9P6PRC0-F1
#
_cell.length_a   1.000
_cell.length_b   1.000
_cell.length_c   1.000
_cell.angle_alpha   90.00
_cell.angle_beta   90.00
_cell.angle_gamma   90.00
#
_symmetry.space_group_name_H-M   'P 1'
#
loop_
_entity.id
_entity.type
_entity.pdbx_description
1 polymer ?
#
loop_
_entity_poly.entity_id
_entity_poly.type
_entity_poly.pdbx_seq_one_letter_code
_entity_poly.pdbx_strand_id
1 'polypeptide(L)'
;MSTMNTALKQRHLKTTLENVIDESLSTIDDLDIQSIAHLTGNKGKRGDDSDGDDINHNNSIHGKRARRGILGTPLTWTNPFNERHGPKNALSGWAVFLGFLALIIMTSFQLQYHNLPTPVLTGSDPLTGQPHFSEGNVRKVVHHLSSNIGWRLVGTAQELEAKTYLIRELESLREQSRIHALQHPELTLPNFDMWVQVDDGSHRFDFMSK
;
A
#
# COMPACT_ATOMS: atom_id res chain seq x y z
N MET A 1 6.98 13.52 -64.72
CA MET A 1 8.22 13.17 -63.97
C MET A 1 8.21 13.80 -62.58
N SER A 2 7.27 13.43 -61.70
CA SER A 2 7.08 14.10 -60.39
C SER A 2 6.67 13.14 -59.26
N THR A 3 7.14 11.89 -59.30
CA THR A 3 6.82 10.86 -58.29
C THR A 3 8.05 10.29 -57.58
N MET A 4 9.28 10.56 -58.06
CA MET A 4 10.50 10.01 -57.47
C MET A 4 10.99 10.77 -56.22
N ASN A 5 10.65 12.04 -56.04
CA ASN A 5 11.16 12.83 -54.91
C ASN A 5 10.44 12.55 -53.57
N THR A 6 9.24 11.98 -53.60
CA THR A 6 8.46 11.68 -52.38
C THR A 6 8.97 10.43 -51.66
N ALA A 7 9.44 9.42 -52.43
CA ALA A 7 9.93 8.17 -51.88
C ALA A 7 11.26 8.31 -51.12
N LEU A 8 12.11 9.26 -51.52
CA LEU A 8 13.39 9.51 -50.84
C LEU A 8 13.21 10.19 -49.48
N LYS A 9 12.18 11.04 -49.33
CA LYS A 9 11.89 11.74 -48.07
C LYS A 9 11.34 10.81 -46.99
N GLN A 10 10.61 9.76 -47.38
CA GLN A 10 10.10 8.76 -46.44
C GLN A 10 11.19 7.82 -45.90
N ARG A 11 12.24 7.52 -46.69
CA ARG A 11 13.34 6.67 -46.22
C ARG A 11 14.20 7.35 -45.15
N HIS A 12 14.40 8.66 -45.23
CA HIS A 12 15.17 9.41 -44.22
C HIS A 12 14.43 9.56 -42.88
N LEU A 13 13.10 9.66 -42.89
CA LEU A 13 12.32 9.74 -41.65
C LEU A 13 12.32 8.41 -40.89
N LYS A 14 12.32 7.27 -41.60
CA LYS A 14 12.31 5.95 -40.98
C LYS A 14 13.61 5.65 -40.23
N THR A 15 14.77 5.99 -40.79
CA THR A 15 16.08 5.80 -40.13
C THR A 15 16.32 6.75 -38.96
N THR A 16 15.65 7.91 -38.92
CA THR A 16 15.79 8.82 -37.77
C THR A 16 14.96 8.36 -36.58
N LEU A 17 13.82 7.70 -36.80
CA LEU A 17 12.98 7.18 -35.72
C LEU A 17 13.53 5.91 -35.07
N GLU A 18 14.16 5.02 -35.85
CA GLU A 18 14.79 3.81 -35.30
C GLU A 18 15.98 4.15 -34.38
N ASN A 19 16.79 5.17 -34.72
CA ASN A 19 17.91 5.60 -33.87
C ASN A 19 17.49 6.26 -32.54
N VAL A 20 16.35 6.95 -32.48
CA VAL A 20 15.87 7.60 -31.24
C VAL A 20 15.31 6.58 -30.26
N ILE A 21 14.75 5.47 -30.76
CA ILE A 21 14.19 4.40 -29.91
C ILE A 21 15.33 3.62 -29.23
N ASP A 22 16.40 3.30 -29.94
CA ASP A 22 17.54 2.55 -29.37
C ASP A 22 18.35 3.36 -28.33
N GLU A 23 18.42 4.68 -28.47
CA GLU A 23 19.11 5.55 -27.49
C GLU A 23 18.31 5.69 -26.17
N SER A 24 16.97 5.58 -26.24
CA SER A 24 16.11 5.59 -25.04
C SER A 24 16.12 4.28 -24.26
N LEU A 25 16.45 3.16 -24.90
CA LEU A 25 16.43 1.84 -24.28
C LEU A 25 17.74 1.54 -23.52
N SER A 26 18.88 2.05 -23.99
CA SER A 26 20.20 1.82 -23.37
C SER A 26 20.48 2.68 -22.13
N THR A 27 19.73 3.77 -21.92
CA THR A 27 19.89 4.65 -20.74
C THR A 27 19.17 4.10 -19.50
N ILE A 28 18.32 3.07 -19.64
CA ILE A 28 17.47 2.55 -18.57
C ILE A 28 18.20 1.50 -17.70
N ASP A 29 19.19 0.80 -18.24
CA ASP A 29 19.86 -0.30 -17.51
C ASP A 29 21.00 0.16 -16.58
N ASP A 30 21.51 1.38 -16.74
CA ASP A 30 22.70 1.85 -15.99
C ASP A 30 22.41 2.64 -14.70
N LEU A 31 21.15 2.96 -14.39
CA LEU A 31 20.80 3.78 -13.22
C LEU A 31 20.46 2.99 -11.94
N ASP A 32 20.42 1.65 -11.99
CA ASP A 32 19.80 0.86 -10.91
C ASP A 32 20.77 0.24 -9.87
N ILE A 33 22.10 0.43 -10.00
CA ILE A 33 23.06 -0.27 -9.12
C ILE A 33 23.75 0.63 -8.07
N GLN A 34 23.83 1.95 -8.28
CA GLN A 34 24.58 2.82 -7.33
C GLN A 34 23.74 3.44 -6.19
N SER A 35 22.41 3.39 -6.25
CA SER A 35 21.56 4.08 -5.25
C SER A 35 21.25 3.26 -3.98
N ILE A 36 21.65 1.99 -3.89
CA ILE A 36 21.21 1.07 -2.82
C ILE A 36 22.14 1.10 -1.59
N ALA A 37 23.33 1.72 -1.64
CA ALA A 37 24.34 1.56 -0.59
C ALA A 37 24.27 2.55 0.60
N HIS A 38 23.36 3.54 0.63
CA HIS A 38 23.54 4.69 1.53
C HIS A 38 22.34 5.12 2.39
N LEU A 39 21.52 4.18 2.89
CA LEU A 39 20.44 4.53 3.84
C LEU A 39 20.23 3.46 4.93
N THR A 40 21.25 3.20 5.76
CA THR A 40 21.05 2.53 7.05
C THR A 40 21.70 3.33 8.16
N GLY A 41 20.90 4.13 8.89
CA GLY A 41 21.41 4.83 10.06
C GLY A 41 20.58 6.03 10.50
N ASN A 42 19.36 5.81 11.01
CA ASN A 42 18.74 6.80 11.87
C ASN A 42 18.04 6.14 13.06
N LYS A 43 18.74 6.13 14.21
CA LYS A 43 18.23 5.73 15.52
C LYS A 43 17.38 6.86 16.07
N GLY A 44 16.06 6.73 15.95
CA GLY A 44 15.09 7.58 16.63
C GLY A 44 15.11 7.37 18.13
N LYS A 45 15.60 8.37 18.86
CA LYS A 45 15.62 8.49 20.32
C LYS A 45 14.22 8.92 20.78
N ARG A 46 13.41 7.98 21.29
CA ARG A 46 12.14 8.26 21.98
C ARG A 46 12.46 8.55 23.44
N GLY A 47 12.40 9.82 23.82
CA GLY A 47 12.03 10.22 25.17
C GLY A 47 10.57 10.64 25.10
N ASP A 48 9.75 10.12 26.00
CA ASP A 48 8.70 10.93 26.57
C ASP A 48 8.33 10.38 27.95
N ASP A 49 8.32 11.32 28.89
CA ASP A 49 8.06 11.17 30.30
C ASP A 49 6.54 11.07 30.48
N SER A 50 6.09 10.16 31.36
CA SER A 50 4.71 10.18 31.84
C SER A 50 4.71 9.71 33.29
N ASP A 51 4.93 10.71 34.15
CA ASP A 51 4.41 10.78 35.51
C ASP A 51 2.88 10.54 35.51
N GLY A 52 2.36 9.88 36.54
CA GLY A 52 0.92 9.97 36.84
C GLY A 52 0.29 8.77 37.53
N ASP A 53 0.32 8.82 38.86
CA ASP A 53 -0.78 8.49 39.77
C ASP A 53 -1.15 7.03 40.07
N ASP A 54 -0.45 6.52 41.09
CA ASP A 54 -0.91 5.50 42.01
C ASP A 54 -2.16 5.96 42.79
N ILE A 55 -3.35 5.45 42.43
CA ILE A 55 -4.54 5.55 43.30
C ILE A 55 -4.84 4.19 43.92
N ASN A 56 -4.32 4.03 45.13
CA ASN A 56 -4.55 2.93 46.06
C ASN A 56 -5.87 3.16 46.83
N HIS A 57 -6.98 2.57 46.37
CA HIS A 57 -8.25 2.58 47.10
C HIS A 57 -8.35 1.43 48.09
N ASN A 58 -7.93 1.75 49.32
CA ASN A 58 -8.00 0.91 50.51
C ASN A 58 -9.39 1.04 51.16
N ASN A 59 -10.34 0.18 50.80
CA ASN A 59 -11.69 0.17 51.42
C ASN A 59 -11.73 -0.77 52.64
N SER A 60 -11.43 -0.21 53.80
CA SER A 60 -11.72 -0.77 55.12
C SER A 60 -13.16 -0.44 55.51
N ILE A 61 -14.06 -1.43 55.45
CA ILE A 61 -15.40 -1.33 56.06
C ILE A 61 -15.47 -2.28 57.26
N HIS A 62 -15.34 -1.67 58.43
CA HIS A 62 -15.35 -2.30 59.74
C HIS A 62 -16.80 -2.43 60.24
N GLY A 63 -17.44 -3.56 59.94
CA GLY A 63 -18.81 -3.87 60.40
C GLY A 63 -18.80 -4.86 61.58
N LYS A 64 -18.78 -4.35 62.82
CA LYS A 64 -19.04 -5.15 64.01
C LYS A 64 -20.54 -5.44 64.12
N ARG A 65 -20.98 -6.70 64.03
CA ARG A 65 -22.27 -7.14 64.58
C ARG A 65 -22.15 -8.48 65.30
N ALA A 66 -22.65 -8.46 66.53
CA ALA A 66 -22.65 -9.56 67.47
C ALA A 66 -23.81 -10.55 67.21
N ARG A 67 -23.45 -11.81 67.44
CA ARG A 67 -24.21 -13.06 67.57
C ARG A 67 -25.69 -12.95 67.98
N ARG A 68 -26.54 -13.78 67.36
CA ARG A 68 -27.56 -14.60 68.03
C ARG A 68 -27.59 -15.98 67.39
N GLY A 69 -27.54 -17.01 68.25
CA GLY A 69 -27.42 -18.40 67.87
C GLY A 69 -28.72 -18.99 67.33
N ILE A 70 -28.57 -19.88 66.37
CA ILE A 70 -29.50 -20.96 66.10
C ILE A 70 -28.64 -22.22 65.98
N LEU A 71 -28.94 -23.20 66.82
CA LEU A 71 -28.28 -24.48 66.92
C LEU A 71 -28.67 -25.32 65.68
N GLY A 72 -27.97 -25.10 64.58
CA GLY A 72 -27.98 -25.95 63.39
C GLY A 72 -26.62 -26.63 63.29
N THR A 73 -26.63 -27.91 62.95
CA THR A 73 -25.44 -28.74 62.71
C THR A 73 -24.42 -28.00 61.83
N PRO A 74 -23.10 -28.16 62.07
CA PRO A 74 -22.08 -27.50 61.26
C PRO A 74 -22.17 -28.03 59.82
N LEU A 75 -22.87 -27.31 58.95
CA LEU A 75 -22.65 -27.42 57.51
C LEU A 75 -21.23 -26.93 57.29
N THR A 76 -20.30 -27.87 57.16
CA THR A 76 -18.96 -27.60 56.69
C THR A 76 -19.09 -27.07 55.27
N TRP A 77 -19.14 -25.75 55.13
CA TRP A 77 -18.96 -25.05 53.87
C TRP A 77 -17.52 -25.30 53.45
N THR A 78 -17.27 -26.47 52.86
CA THR A 78 -16.05 -26.73 52.12
C THR A 78 -16.12 -25.81 50.92
N ASN A 79 -15.37 -24.70 50.95
CA ASN A 79 -15.22 -23.85 49.78
C ASN A 79 -14.79 -24.73 48.60
N PRO A 80 -15.65 -24.98 47.59
CA PRO A 80 -15.29 -25.85 46.46
C PRO A 80 -14.21 -25.21 45.58
N PHE A 81 -13.85 -23.96 45.86
CA PHE A 81 -12.86 -23.18 45.13
C PHE A 81 -11.41 -23.33 45.63
N ASN A 82 -11.15 -24.20 46.61
CA ASN A 82 -9.78 -24.52 47.04
C ASN A 82 -9.27 -25.83 46.42
N GLU A 83 -9.67 -26.12 45.18
CA GLU A 83 -8.91 -27.03 44.35
C GLU A 83 -7.63 -26.31 43.94
N ARG A 84 -6.53 -26.67 44.60
CA ARG A 84 -5.18 -26.33 44.15
C ARG A 84 -4.95 -26.98 42.79
N HIS A 85 -5.41 -26.32 41.72
CA HIS A 85 -4.96 -26.59 40.38
C HIS A 85 -3.46 -26.31 40.36
N GLY A 86 -2.65 -27.36 40.49
CA GLY A 86 -1.21 -27.24 40.29
C GLY A 86 -0.92 -26.61 38.92
N PRO A 87 0.24 -25.98 38.73
CA PRO A 87 0.60 -25.23 37.51
C PRO A 87 0.49 -26.05 36.20
N LYS A 88 0.35 -27.36 36.31
CA LYS A 88 0.12 -28.31 35.21
C LYS A 88 -1.15 -27.98 34.40
N ASN A 89 -2.20 -27.46 35.02
CA ASN A 89 -3.46 -27.16 34.32
C ASN A 89 -3.37 -25.82 33.56
N ALA A 90 -2.62 -24.85 34.08
CA ALA A 90 -2.39 -23.57 33.42
C ALA A 90 -1.55 -23.76 32.13
N LEU A 91 -0.49 -24.58 32.19
CA LEU A 91 0.33 -24.88 31.01
C LEU A 91 -0.48 -25.57 29.89
N SER A 92 -1.42 -26.44 30.25
CA SER A 92 -2.32 -27.08 29.28
C SER A 92 -3.25 -26.07 28.60
N GLY A 93 -3.83 -25.13 29.35
CA GLY A 93 -4.64 -24.06 28.78
C GLY A 93 -3.86 -23.17 27.81
N TRP A 94 -2.63 -22.81 28.17
CA TRP A 94 -1.74 -22.04 27.29
C TRP A 94 -1.35 -22.80 26.03
N ALA A 95 -1.11 -24.11 26.11
CA ALA A 95 -0.79 -24.93 24.94
C ALA A 95 -1.96 -24.99 23.94
N VAL A 96 -3.19 -25.14 24.43
CA VAL A 96 -4.40 -25.11 23.58
C VAL A 96 -4.58 -23.74 22.94
N PHE A 97 -4.41 -22.66 23.71
CA PHE A 97 -4.51 -21.29 23.18
C PHE A 97 -3.47 -21.01 22.10
N LEU A 98 -2.21 -21.36 22.33
CA LEU A 98 -1.14 -21.17 21.36
C LEU A 98 -1.33 -22.04 20.10
N GLY A 99 -1.81 -23.28 20.27
CA GLY A 99 -2.17 -24.14 19.14
C GLY A 99 -3.30 -23.55 18.29
N PHE A 100 -4.32 -22.99 18.93
CA PHE A 100 -5.41 -22.29 18.23
C PHE A 100 -4.93 -21.02 17.52
N LEU A 101 -4.06 -20.24 18.16
CA LEU A 101 -3.47 -19.05 17.56
C LEU A 101 -2.61 -19.40 16.34
N ALA A 102 -1.79 -20.45 16.45
CA ALA A 102 -0.98 -20.96 15.33
C ALA A 102 -1.86 -21.45 14.17
N LEU A 103 -3.00 -22.09 14.47
CA LEU A 103 -3.97 -22.51 13.46
C LEU A 103 -4.58 -21.31 12.71
N ILE A 104 -4.99 -20.25 13.43
CA ILE A 104 -5.50 -19.02 12.81
C ILE A 104 -4.43 -18.38 11.93
N ILE A 105 -3.21 -18.27 12.44
CA ILE A 105 -2.09 -17.71 11.68
C ILE A 105 -1.86 -18.54 10.41
N MET A 106 -1.74 -19.87 10.52
CA MET A 106 -1.47 -20.75 9.39
C MET A 106 -2.59 -20.73 8.34
N THR A 107 -3.86 -20.74 8.76
CA THR A 107 -5.00 -20.63 7.85
C THR A 107 -5.08 -19.26 7.18
N SER A 108 -4.79 -18.17 7.90
CA SER A 108 -4.68 -16.82 7.33
C SER A 108 -3.57 -16.76 6.28
N PHE A 109 -2.38 -17.30 6.59
CA PHE A 109 -1.27 -17.37 5.65
C PHE A 109 -1.62 -18.19 4.41
N GLN A 110 -2.27 -19.35 4.56
CA GLN A 110 -2.65 -20.16 3.41
C GLN A 110 -3.69 -19.48 2.53
N LEU A 111 -4.74 -18.89 3.12
CA LEU A 111 -5.80 -18.22 2.37
C LEU A 111 -5.31 -16.97 1.67
N GLN A 112 -4.44 -16.19 2.31
CA GLN A 112 -3.85 -15.00 1.72
C GLN A 112 -2.85 -15.40 0.65
N TYR A 113 -1.78 -16.13 0.98
CA TYR A 113 -0.67 -16.30 0.03
C TYR A 113 -0.95 -17.25 -1.14
N HIS A 114 -1.84 -18.24 -1.01
CA HIS A 114 -2.11 -19.17 -2.12
C HIS A 114 -3.14 -18.68 -3.14
N ASN A 115 -3.95 -17.67 -2.80
CA ASN A 115 -5.02 -17.18 -3.68
C ASN A 115 -4.69 -15.85 -4.36
N LEU A 116 -3.50 -15.27 -4.15
CA LEU A 116 -3.12 -14.06 -4.88
C LEU A 116 -2.76 -14.43 -6.33
N PRO A 117 -3.38 -13.76 -7.33
CA PRO A 117 -2.92 -13.84 -8.70
C PRO A 117 -1.45 -13.44 -8.77
N THR A 118 -0.66 -14.14 -9.58
CA THR A 118 0.73 -13.74 -9.85
C THR A 118 0.73 -12.38 -10.54
N PRO A 119 1.60 -11.44 -10.13
CA PRO A 119 1.59 -10.08 -10.64
C PRO A 119 1.87 -10.07 -12.14
N VAL A 120 1.01 -9.40 -12.90
CA VAL A 120 1.18 -9.27 -14.36
C VAL A 120 2.14 -8.11 -14.65
N LEU A 121 3.35 -8.44 -15.09
CA LEU A 121 4.38 -7.42 -15.36
C LEU A 121 4.33 -6.88 -16.79
N THR A 122 3.90 -7.67 -17.77
CA THR A 122 3.84 -7.26 -19.17
C THR A 122 2.58 -6.45 -19.47
N GLY A 123 2.67 -5.48 -20.39
CA GLY A 123 1.52 -4.67 -20.85
C GLY A 123 0.69 -5.32 -21.96
N SER A 124 1.19 -6.39 -22.55
CA SER A 124 0.50 -7.17 -23.56
C SER A 124 0.68 -8.65 -23.27
N ASP A 125 -0.33 -9.43 -23.62
CA ASP A 125 -0.24 -10.88 -23.59
C ASP A 125 0.68 -11.35 -24.73
N PRO A 126 1.75 -12.12 -24.45
CA PRO A 126 2.69 -12.60 -25.46
C PRO A 126 2.06 -13.54 -26.50
N LEU A 127 0.95 -14.21 -26.17
CA LEU A 127 0.30 -15.17 -27.06
C LEU A 127 -0.76 -14.52 -27.95
N THR A 128 -1.56 -13.62 -27.39
CA THR A 128 -2.66 -12.98 -28.12
C THR A 128 -2.29 -11.61 -28.68
N GLY A 129 -1.19 -11.00 -28.20
CA GLY A 129 -0.79 -9.64 -28.55
C GLY A 129 -1.78 -8.57 -28.05
N GLN A 130 -2.81 -8.95 -27.27
CA GLN A 130 -3.80 -8.00 -26.80
C GLN A 130 -3.24 -7.17 -25.64
N PRO A 131 -3.54 -5.86 -25.60
CA PRO A 131 -3.17 -5.03 -24.47
C PRO A 131 -3.98 -5.44 -23.24
N HIS A 132 -3.30 -5.60 -22.12
CA HIS A 132 -3.94 -5.89 -20.84
C HIS A 132 -3.36 -4.99 -19.73
N PHE A 133 -3.95 -5.06 -18.55
CA PHE A 133 -3.46 -4.28 -17.42
C PHE A 133 -2.10 -4.80 -16.93
N SER A 134 -1.09 -3.92 -16.88
CA SER A 134 0.23 -4.21 -16.31
C SER A 134 0.35 -3.61 -14.91
N GLU A 135 0.50 -4.48 -13.92
CA GLU A 135 0.88 -4.08 -12.56
C GLU A 135 2.28 -3.47 -12.51
N GLY A 136 3.17 -3.88 -13.42
CA GLY A 136 4.51 -3.30 -13.55
C GLY A 136 4.46 -1.80 -13.84
N ASN A 137 3.61 -1.40 -14.79
CA ASN A 137 3.39 0.01 -15.12
C ASN A 137 2.80 0.79 -13.94
N VAL A 138 1.81 0.21 -13.26
CA VAL A 138 1.23 0.85 -12.05
C VAL A 138 2.29 1.02 -10.97
N ARG A 139 3.10 -0.01 -10.70
CA ARG A 139 4.16 0.06 -9.70
C ARG A 139 5.18 1.13 -10.05
N LYS A 140 5.55 1.29 -11.33
CA LYS A 140 6.47 2.34 -11.78
C LYS A 140 5.93 3.74 -11.48
N VAL A 141 4.68 4.02 -11.86
CA VAL A 141 4.04 5.32 -11.62
C VAL A 141 3.89 5.58 -10.12
N VAL A 142 3.40 4.59 -9.36
CA VAL A 142 3.24 4.70 -7.91
C VAL A 142 4.58 4.95 -7.23
N HIS A 143 5.62 4.21 -7.62
CA HIS A 143 6.97 4.38 -7.08
C HIS A 143 7.53 5.77 -7.37
N HIS A 144 7.37 6.28 -8.59
CA HIS A 144 7.82 7.64 -8.91
C HIS A 144 7.10 8.69 -8.05
N LEU A 145 5.79 8.56 -7.93
CA LEU A 145 4.97 9.46 -7.13
C LEU A 145 5.25 9.37 -5.62
N SER A 146 5.65 8.21 -5.09
CA SER A 146 5.95 8.02 -3.67
C SER A 146 7.39 8.37 -3.31
N SER A 147 8.35 7.89 -4.11
CA SER A 147 9.77 7.93 -3.80
C SER A 147 10.44 9.21 -4.28
N ASN A 148 10.05 9.69 -5.47
CA ASN A 148 10.70 10.86 -6.06
C ASN A 148 10.02 12.16 -5.65
N ILE A 149 8.68 12.22 -5.73
CA ILE A 149 7.92 13.43 -5.40
C ILE A 149 7.59 13.51 -3.90
N GLY A 150 7.23 12.37 -3.29
CA GLY A 150 6.91 12.29 -1.88
C GLY A 150 5.54 12.87 -1.52
N TRP A 151 5.50 13.76 -0.52
CA TRP A 151 4.27 14.25 0.11
C TRP A 151 3.59 15.33 -0.73
N ARG A 152 2.34 15.08 -1.10
CA ARG A 152 1.52 15.92 -1.99
C ARG A 152 0.46 16.67 -1.21
N LEU A 153 0.90 17.60 -0.36
CA LEU A 153 0.01 18.48 0.40
C LEU A 153 -0.43 19.65 -0.49
N VAL A 154 -1.67 20.10 -0.32
CA VAL A 154 -2.22 21.19 -1.14
C VAL A 154 -1.42 22.49 -0.91
N GLY A 155 -1.04 23.15 -2.01
CA GLY A 155 -0.28 24.39 -2.02
C GLY A 155 1.24 24.21 -1.92
N THR A 156 1.74 22.97 -1.94
CA THR A 156 3.19 22.72 -1.96
C THR A 156 3.73 22.54 -3.37
N ALA A 157 5.05 22.74 -3.55
CA ALA A 157 5.70 22.53 -4.84
C ALA A 157 5.58 21.07 -5.32
N GLN A 158 5.58 20.11 -4.40
CA GLN A 158 5.44 18.68 -4.70
C GLN A 158 4.06 18.34 -5.27
N GLU A 159 3.00 19.02 -4.86
CA GLU A 159 1.68 18.86 -5.48
C GLU A 159 1.71 19.30 -6.95
N LEU A 160 2.26 20.49 -7.22
CA LEU A 160 2.39 21.02 -8.57
C LEU A 160 3.24 20.10 -9.47
N GLU A 161 4.34 19.59 -8.93
CA GLU A 161 5.21 18.63 -9.61
C GLU A 161 4.47 17.33 -9.92
N ALA A 162 3.73 16.77 -8.96
CA ALA A 162 2.93 15.57 -9.17
C ALA A 162 1.85 15.77 -10.24
N LYS A 163 1.15 16.92 -10.21
CA LYS A 163 0.15 17.25 -11.22
C LYS A 163 0.78 17.34 -12.61
N THR A 164 1.92 18.02 -12.71
CA THR A 164 2.65 18.19 -13.97
C THR A 164 3.13 16.84 -14.52
N TYR A 165 3.68 16.00 -13.64
CA TYR A 165 4.11 14.65 -13.99
C TYR A 165 2.94 13.80 -14.51
N LEU A 166 1.81 13.77 -13.80
CA LEU A 166 0.64 12.99 -14.18
C LEU A 166 0.04 13.42 -15.52
N ILE A 167 -0.09 14.73 -15.75
CA ILE A 167 -0.59 15.26 -17.03
C ILE A 167 0.33 14.81 -18.17
N ARG A 168 1.65 14.94 -18.00
CA ARG A 168 2.64 14.50 -18.99
C ARG A 168 2.55 13.00 -19.27
N GLU A 169 2.41 12.18 -18.23
CA GLU A 169 2.29 10.72 -18.38
C GLU A 169 1.02 10.36 -19.17
N LEU A 170 -0.11 10.99 -18.85
CA LEU A 170 -1.38 10.78 -19.55
C LEU A 170 -1.31 11.22 -21.02
N GLU A 171 -0.68 12.35 -21.32
CA GLU A 171 -0.45 12.80 -22.69
C GLU A 171 0.43 11.80 -23.46
N SER A 172 1.46 11.26 -22.83
CA SER A 172 2.32 10.24 -23.44
C SER A 172 1.55 8.96 -23.78
N LEU A 173 0.66 8.51 -22.89
CA LEU A 173 -0.19 7.33 -23.11
C LEU A 173 -1.20 7.56 -24.23
N ARG A 174 -1.78 8.77 -24.30
CA ARG A 174 -2.65 9.17 -25.40
C ARG A 174 -1.92 9.09 -26.73
N GLU A 175 -0.71 9.63 -26.82
CA GLU A 175 0.07 9.58 -28.06
C GLU A 175 0.49 8.15 -28.42
N GLN A 176 0.90 7.33 -27.45
CA GLN A 176 1.19 5.91 -27.67
C GLN A 176 -0.03 5.16 -28.22
N SER A 177 -1.21 5.41 -27.65
CA SER A 177 -2.46 4.80 -28.13
C SER A 177 -2.78 5.21 -29.58
N ARG A 178 -2.54 6.48 -29.94
CA ARG A 178 -2.74 7.01 -31.28
C ARG A 178 -1.79 6.33 -32.28
N ILE A 179 -0.50 6.22 -31.95
CA ILE A 179 0.50 5.55 -32.78
C ILE A 179 0.14 4.07 -32.95
N HIS A 180 -0.24 3.39 -31.87
CA HIS A 180 -0.61 1.98 -31.92
C HIS A 180 -1.88 1.74 -32.76
N ALA A 181 -2.86 2.64 -32.71
CA ALA A 181 -4.06 2.56 -33.54
C ALA A 181 -3.75 2.76 -35.04
N LEU A 182 -2.70 3.54 -35.37
CA LEU A 182 -2.23 3.68 -36.75
C LEU A 182 -1.45 2.45 -37.23
N GLN A 183 -0.71 1.79 -36.35
CA GLN A 183 0.09 0.60 -36.67
C GLN A 183 -0.77 -0.66 -36.78
N HIS A 184 -1.84 -0.74 -35.97
CA HIS A 184 -2.71 -1.90 -35.84
C HIS A 184 -4.18 -1.50 -35.96
N PRO A 185 -4.67 -1.14 -37.16
CA PRO A 185 -6.06 -0.73 -37.37
C PRO A 185 -7.07 -1.84 -37.06
N GLU A 186 -6.63 -3.10 -37.03
CA GLU A 186 -7.44 -4.27 -36.64
C GLU A 186 -7.69 -4.37 -35.12
N LEU A 187 -6.86 -3.73 -34.29
CA LEU A 187 -6.98 -3.74 -32.84
C LEU A 187 -7.82 -2.54 -32.39
N THR A 188 -8.97 -2.82 -31.78
CA THR A 188 -9.84 -1.78 -31.20
C THR A 188 -9.20 -1.28 -29.90
N LEU A 189 -8.38 -0.24 -29.99
CA LEU A 189 -7.82 0.41 -28.80
C LEU A 189 -8.83 1.38 -28.18
N PRO A 190 -8.76 1.61 -26.84
CA PRO A 190 -9.60 2.59 -26.17
C PRO A 190 -9.30 4.00 -26.67
N ASN A 191 -10.34 4.78 -26.97
CA ASN A 191 -10.22 6.20 -27.28
C ASN A 191 -10.11 6.99 -25.97
N PHE A 192 -9.04 7.77 -25.82
CA PHE A 192 -8.80 8.56 -24.62
C PHE A 192 -9.39 9.96 -24.79
N ASP A 193 -10.35 10.28 -23.93
CA ASP A 193 -10.80 11.65 -23.70
C ASP A 193 -10.31 12.13 -22.33
N MET A 194 -9.68 13.30 -22.29
CA MET A 194 -9.00 13.81 -21.09
C MET A 194 -9.52 15.20 -20.73
N TRP A 195 -10.06 15.31 -19.52
CA TRP A 195 -10.58 16.55 -18.96
C TRP A 195 -9.75 16.91 -17.73
N VAL A 196 -9.16 18.11 -17.72
CA VAL A 196 -8.40 18.62 -16.57
C VAL A 196 -9.24 19.68 -15.88
N GLN A 197 -9.73 19.37 -14.69
CA GLN A 197 -10.34 20.37 -13.82
C GLN A 197 -9.24 21.13 -13.09
N VAL A 198 -9.22 22.46 -13.27
CA VAL A 198 -8.39 23.36 -12.50
C VAL A 198 -9.32 24.03 -11.50
N ASP A 199 -9.24 23.60 -10.25
CA ASP A 199 -9.91 24.29 -9.15
C ASP A 199 -9.11 25.55 -8.78
N ASP A 200 -9.82 26.63 -8.50
CA ASP A 200 -9.24 27.90 -8.04
C ASP A 200 -8.95 27.89 -6.53
N GLY A 201 -9.35 26.82 -5.83
CA GLY A 201 -9.11 26.65 -4.40
C GLY A 201 -9.97 27.59 -3.54
N SER A 202 -11.05 28.15 -4.08
CA SER A 202 -11.96 29.04 -3.36
C SER A 202 -12.79 28.33 -2.28
N HIS A 203 -12.86 26.99 -2.30
CA HIS A 203 -13.42 26.17 -1.23
C HIS A 203 -12.40 25.89 -0.12
N ARG A 204 -11.71 26.92 0.39
CA ARG A 204 -11.03 26.83 1.68
C ARG A 204 -12.09 26.76 2.76
N PHE A 205 -12.47 25.54 3.15
CA PHE A 205 -13.05 25.17 4.45
C PHE A 205 -13.80 26.32 5.15
N ASP A 206 -14.93 26.75 4.59
CA ASP A 206 -15.92 27.56 5.32
C ASP A 206 -16.65 26.65 6.33
N PHE A 207 -15.90 26.14 7.31
CA PHE A 207 -16.41 25.39 8.45
C PHE A 207 -16.28 26.19 9.76
N MET A 208 -15.84 27.46 9.69
CA MET A 208 -15.62 28.31 10.87
C MET A 208 -16.60 29.50 10.98
N SER A 209 -17.66 29.54 10.17
CA SER A 209 -18.75 30.51 10.31
C SER A 209 -19.88 29.93 11.18
N LYS A 210 -19.64 29.78 12.49
CA LYS A 210 -20.70 29.57 13.48
C LYS A 210 -20.40 30.20 14.83
#